data_AF-A0A7C2F321-F1
#
_entry.id   AF-A0A7C2F321-F1
#
_cell.length_a   1.000
_cell.length_b   1.000
_cell.length_c   1.000
_cell.angle_alpha   90.00
_cell.angle_beta   90.00
_cell.angle_gamma   90.00
#
_symmetry.space_group_name_H-M   'P 1'
#
loop_
_entity.id
_entity.type
_entity.pdbx_description
1 polymer ?
#
loop_
_entity_poly.entity_id
_entity_poly.type
_entity_poly.pdbx_seq_one_letter_code
_entity_poly.pdbx_strand_id
1 'polypeptide(L)' 'MAKSGYKGISRIDQESRNTYGWYVRVTFSGKQLSKFFSDEGHGGRKKALEKAIEYRNQAEIE' A
#
# COMPACT_ATOMS: atom_id res chain seq x y z
N MET A 1 4.40 15.60 -3.08
CA MET A 1 3.00 15.15 -2.90
C MET A 1 2.88 13.79 -3.55
N ALA A 2 2.54 12.74 -2.80
CA ALA A 2 2.45 11.38 -3.34
C ALA A 2 1.34 11.32 -4.41
N LYS A 3 1.72 10.85 -5.61
CA LYS A 3 0.94 10.95 -6.86
C LYS A 3 -0.20 9.93 -6.98
N SER A 4 -0.58 9.30 -5.88
CA SER A 4 -1.69 8.38 -5.73
C SER A 4 -2.63 9.04 -4.72
N GLY A 5 -3.83 9.45 -5.14
CA GLY A 5 -4.81 10.20 -4.33
C GLY A 5 -5.35 9.50 -3.07
N TYR A 6 -4.63 8.49 -2.56
CA TYR A 6 -4.93 7.73 -1.36
C TYR A 6 -3.95 8.11 -0.25
N LYS A 7 -4.49 8.68 0.83
CA LYS A 7 -3.71 9.08 2.02
C LYS A 7 -3.08 7.83 2.63
N GLY A 8 -1.75 7.80 2.74
CA GLY A 8 -1.03 6.67 3.32
C GLY A 8 -0.75 5.50 2.37
N ILE A 9 -0.96 5.62 1.05
CA ILE A 9 -0.55 4.58 0.09
C ILE A 9 0.48 5.13 -0.91
N SER A 10 1.68 4.56 -0.86
CA SER A 10 2.80 4.90 -1.74
C SER A 10 3.11 3.75 -2.68
N ARG A 11 3.29 4.03 -3.96
CA ARG A 11 3.84 3.06 -4.92
C ARG A 11 5.35 2.94 -4.68
N ILE A 12 5.84 1.70 -4.67
CA ILE A 12 7.27 1.40 -4.73
C ILE A 12 7.52 0.71 -6.06
N ASP A 13 8.26 1.40 -6.92
CA ASP A 13 8.78 0.91 -8.20
C ASP A 13 10.30 1.01 -8.14
N GLN A 14 10.95 -0.11 -7.79
CA GLN A 14 12.41 -0.23 -7.89
C GLN A 14 12.74 -1.09 -9.10
N GLU A 15 12.93 -0.43 -10.26
CA GLU A 15 13.36 -1.08 -11.51
C GLU A 15 14.67 -1.85 -11.33
N SER A 16 15.66 -1.29 -10.62
CA SER A 16 16.95 -1.96 -10.38
C SER A 16 16.85 -3.27 -9.61
N ARG A 17 15.77 -3.49 -8.86
CA ARG A 17 15.55 -4.71 -8.05
C ARG A 17 14.34 -5.50 -8.52
N ASN A 18 13.74 -5.14 -9.66
CA ASN A 18 12.45 -5.68 -10.14
C ASN A 18 11.37 -5.72 -9.04
N THR A 19 11.43 -4.80 -8.09
CA THR A 19 10.55 -4.81 -6.92
C THR A 19 9.45 -3.80 -7.17
N TYR A 20 8.27 -4.32 -7.51
CA TYR A 20 7.07 -3.53 -7.72
C TYR A 20 6.05 -3.87 -6.64
N GLY A 21 5.55 -2.85 -5.95
CA GLY A 21 4.60 -3.06 -4.86
C GLY A 21 3.94 -1.77 -4.39
N TRP A 22 2.98 -1.93 -3.50
CA TRP A 22 2.31 -0.84 -2.78
C TRP A 22 2.71 -0.89 -1.32
N TYR A 23 3.17 0.25 -0.81
CA TYR A 23 3.47 0.45 0.59
C TYR A 23 2.36 1.26 1.23
N VAL A 24 1.66 0.65 2.18
CA VAL A 24 0.59 1.26 2.96
C VAL A 24 1.13 1.66 4.31
N ARG A 25 0.83 2.88 4.73
CA ARG A 25 1.16 3.44 6.03
C ARG A 25 -0.03 4.24 6.54
N VAL A 26 -0.70 3.71 7.55
CA VAL A 26 -1.85 4.35 8.20
C VAL A 26 -1.47 4.69 9.63
N THR A 27 -1.83 5.89 10.07
CA THR A 27 -1.71 6.32 11.46
C THR A 27 -3.11 6.60 11.97
N PHE A 28 -3.66 5.68 12.76
CA PHE A 28 -5.01 5.80 13.31
C PHE A 28 -4.97 5.62 14.83
N SER A 29 -5.64 6.50 15.57
CA SER A 29 -5.73 6.46 17.04
C SER A 29 -4.37 6.28 17.77
N GLY A 30 -3.32 6.92 17.26
CA GLY A 30 -1.95 6.81 17.81
C GLY A 30 -1.18 5.53 17.44
N LYS A 31 -1.81 4.58 16.74
CA LYS A 31 -1.16 3.37 16.20
C LYS A 31 -0.69 3.62 14.78
N GLN A 32 0.58 3.29 14.50
CA GLN A 32 1.13 3.33 13.16
C GLN A 32 1.14 1.91 12.58
N LEU A 33 0.32 1.68 11.57
CA LEU A 33 0.26 0.42 10.83
C LEU A 33 0.94 0.61 9.48
N SER A 34 1.86 -0.28 9.15
CA SER A 34 2.51 -0.29 7.85
C SER A 34 2.53 -1.68 7.25
N LYS A 35 2.20 -1.79 5.96
CA LYS A 35 2.20 -3.06 5.23
C LYS A 35 2.69 -2.85 3.81
N PHE A 36 3.49 -3.80 3.33
CA PHE A 36 3.94 -3.84 1.95
C PHE A 36 3.21 -4.95 1.19
N PHE A 37 2.68 -4.62 0.02
CA PHE A 37 1.99 -5.52 -0.89
C PHE A 37 2.74 -5.60 -2.21
N SER A 38 3.41 -6.72 -2.46
CA SER A 38 4.15 -6.95 -3.71
C SER A 38 3.20 -7.25 -4.86
N ASP A 39 3.45 -6.68 -6.04
CA ASP A 39 2.67 -6.97 -7.25
C ASP A 39 2.82 -8.42 -7.69
N GLU A 40 4.05 -8.96 -7.64
CA GLU A 40 4.36 -10.33 -8.08
C GLU A 40 3.61 -11.38 -7.25
N GLY A 41 3.63 -11.24 -5.92
CA GLY A 41 2.98 -12.17 -5.00
C GLY A 41 1.45 -12.08 -4.96
N HIS A 42 0.87 -10.97 -5.41
CA HIS A 42 -0.59 -10.74 -5.36
C HIS A 42 -1.29 -10.85 -6.73
N GLY A 43 -0.57 -11.19 -7.80
CA GLY A 43 -1.15 -11.37 -9.12
C GLY A 43 -1.36 -10.05 -9.88
N GLY A 44 -0.45 -9.10 -9.68
CA GLY A 44 -0.33 -7.87 -10.44
C GLY A 44 -0.79 -6.60 -9.71
N ARG A 45 -0.54 -5.46 -10.38
CA ARG A 45 -0.74 -4.10 -9.85
C ARG A 45 -2.13 -3.84 -9.31
N LYS A 46 -3.16 -4.36 -9.98
CA LYS A 46 -4.56 -4.09 -9.65
C LYS A 46 -4.96 -4.79 -8.35
N LYS A 47 -4.67 -6.09 -8.23
CA LYS A 47 -4.94 -6.87 -7.01
C LYS A 47 -4.14 -6.35 -5.81
N ALA A 48 -2.87 -6.01 -6.02
CA ALA A 48 -2.04 -5.43 -4.97
C ALA A 48 -2.57 -4.06 -4.50
N LEU A 49 -3.11 -3.25 -5.43
CA LEU A 49 -3.74 -1.98 -5.10
C LEU A 49 -5.06 -2.17 -4.31
N GLU A 50 -5.90 -3.11 -4.72
CA GLU A 50 -7.16 -3.42 -4.01
C GLU A 50 -6.89 -3.86 -2.57
N LYS A 51 -5.93 -4.76 -2.36
CA LYS A 51 -5.52 -5.16 -1.00
C LYS A 51 -4.94 -4.02 -0.18
N ALA A 52 -4.16 -3.15 -0.80
CA ALA A 52 -3.61 -1.98 -0.15
C ALA A 52 -4.72 -1.01 0.33
N ILE A 53 -5.74 -0.80 -0.50
CA ILE A 53 -6.90 0.03 -0.18
C ILE A 53 -7.74 -0.61 0.92
N GLU A 54 -8.03 -1.91 0.81
CA GLU A 54 -8.81 -2.65 1.81
C GLU A 54 -8.13 -2.63 3.19
N TYR A 55 -6.82 -2.89 3.23
CA TYR A 55 -6.03 -2.81 4.46
C TYR A 55 -6.05 -1.41 5.08
N ARG A 56 -5.95 -0.37 4.25
CA ARG A 56 -6.02 1.03 4.70
C ARG A 56 -7.40 1.36 5.27
N ASN A 57 -8.47 1.03 4.55
CA ASN A 57 -9.84 1.27 5.02
C ASN A 57 -10.12 0.55 6.32
N GLN A 58 -9.67 -0.70 6.46
CA GLN A 58 -9.84 -1.46 7.69
C GLN A 58 -9.08 -0.83 8.86
N ALA A 59 -7.89 -0.29 8.62
CA ALA A 59 -7.11 0.42 9.64
C ALA A 59 -7.70 1.78 10.07
N GLU A 60 -8.61 2.38 9.29
CA GLU A 60 -9.30 3.64 9.64
C GLU A 60 -10.65 3.43 10.34
N ILE A 61 -11.18 2.20 10.35
CA ILE A 61 -12.48 1.86 10.95
C ILE A 61 -12.35 1.38 12.42
N GLU A 62 -11.15 0.96 12.85
CA GLU A 62 -10.90 0.31 14.16
C GLU A 62 -10.58 1.27 15.32
#